data_AF-A0A853DRN8-F1
#
_entry.id   AF-A0A853DRN8-F1
#
_cell.length_a   1.000
_cell.length_b   1.000
_cell.length_c   1.000
_cell.angle_alpha   90.00
_cell.angle_beta   90.00
_cell.angle_gamma   90.00
#
_symmetry.space_group_name_H-M   'P 1'
#
loop_
_entity.id
_entity.type
_entity.pdbx_description
1 polymer ?
#
loop_
_entity_poly.entity_id
_entity_poly.type
_entity_poly.pdbx_seq_one_letter_code
_entity_poly.pdbx_strand_id
1 'polypeptide(L)'
;MMDDRYGSDVLAPGWKTAGRKPVPDVEAVRDLVVEESATGFCGAITRLEAQTVELEDYFGKKRVFPLGSAFLIDGEPVRLVVPKRTAGGPGRTASGSFAVGEQKARIARASRIFVEGRHDAELVERVWGDDLRVEGVVVEYLEGVDDLDAIVREFAPTRERRIGVLVDHLVPGSKESRIAETVARGPYGAHVLVVGHPFIDIWQAVKPARVGLEAWPSIPRSIEWKRGICAALGLPHENQADIARAWKRILGQVRTFADLEPELLGRVEHLIDFVTEPA
;
A
#
# COMPACT_ATOMS: atom_id res chain seq x y z
N MET A 1 72.18 26.73 13.54
CA MET A 1 70.71 26.76 13.35
C MET A 1 70.47 27.29 11.95
N MET A 2 70.17 26.42 10.99
CA MET A 2 69.74 26.87 9.67
C MET A 2 68.24 27.17 9.75
N ASP A 3 67.93 28.45 9.55
CA ASP A 3 66.60 29.01 9.41
C ASP A 3 66.01 28.50 8.08
N ASP A 4 65.08 27.54 8.18
CA ASP A 4 64.36 27.00 7.03
C ASP A 4 63.33 28.03 6.53
N ARG A 5 63.81 28.92 5.67
CA ARG A 5 63.02 29.97 5.02
C ARG A 5 62.07 29.45 3.93
N TYR A 6 61.97 28.13 3.74
CA TYR A 6 61.03 27.49 2.80
C TYR A 6 60.33 26.27 3.42
N GLY A 7 60.02 26.33 4.72
CA GLY A 7 59.30 25.30 5.45
C GLY A 7 57.80 25.22 5.13
N SER A 8 57.44 24.78 3.92
CA SER A 8 56.16 24.09 3.65
C SER A 8 56.17 23.54 2.23
N ASP A 9 56.05 22.21 2.09
CA ASP A 9 55.81 21.55 0.82
C ASP A 9 54.45 21.98 0.24
N VAL A 10 54.48 22.86 -0.75
CA VAL A 10 53.32 23.41 -1.48
C VAL A 10 52.59 22.36 -2.34
N LEU A 11 53.12 21.13 -2.42
CA LEU A 11 52.50 19.99 -3.10
C LEU A 11 51.93 18.95 -2.11
N ALA A 12 51.99 19.22 -0.80
CA ALA A 12 51.37 18.35 0.20
C ALA A 12 49.86 18.19 -0.08
N PRO A 13 49.35 16.94 -0.22
CA PRO A 13 47.93 16.69 -0.36
C PRO A 13 47.16 17.31 0.82
N GLY A 14 46.20 18.19 0.54
CA GLY A 14 45.36 18.81 1.57
C GLY A 14 45.75 20.23 2.01
N TRP A 15 46.79 20.86 1.44
CA TRP A 15 47.12 22.26 1.76
C TRP A 15 45.97 23.24 1.40
N LYS A 16 45.19 22.93 0.36
CA LYS A 16 43.98 23.70 -0.03
C LYS A 16 42.80 23.57 0.93
N THR A 17 42.83 22.56 1.80
CA THR A 17 41.76 22.26 2.77
C THR A 17 42.19 22.52 4.21
N ALA A 18 43.49 22.75 4.46
CA ALA A 18 44.03 23.10 5.76
C ALA A 18 43.43 24.43 6.24
N GLY A 19 42.53 24.37 7.22
CA GLY A 19 41.90 25.53 7.85
C GLY A 19 40.49 25.88 7.37
N ARG A 20 39.90 25.14 6.41
CA ARG A 20 38.53 25.40 5.95
C ARG A 20 37.52 24.72 6.88
N LYS A 21 36.77 25.50 7.66
CA LYS A 21 35.65 24.96 8.45
C LYS A 21 34.63 24.32 7.49
N PRO A 22 34.22 23.05 7.69
CA PRO A 22 33.18 22.45 6.89
C PRO A 22 31.87 23.20 7.15
N VAL A 23 31.17 23.58 6.07
CA VAL A 23 29.82 24.14 6.13
C VAL A 23 28.88 23.01 6.58
N PRO A 24 28.12 23.16 7.67
CA PRO A 24 27.21 22.13 8.15
C PRO A 24 26.07 21.90 7.16
N ASP A 25 25.72 20.63 6.98
CA ASP A 25 24.53 20.22 6.23
C ASP A 25 23.31 20.31 7.17
N VAL A 26 22.26 20.97 6.72
CA VAL A 26 21.00 21.14 7.46
C VAL A 26 19.85 20.65 6.59
N GLU A 27 18.97 19.84 7.15
CA GLU A 27 17.83 19.30 6.42
C GLU A 27 16.81 20.40 6.11
N ALA A 28 16.40 20.50 4.84
CA ALA A 28 15.39 21.43 4.37
C ALA A 28 13.98 20.99 4.82
N VAL A 29 13.69 21.22 6.10
CA VAL A 29 12.39 20.92 6.71
C VAL A 29 11.47 22.12 6.65
N ARG A 30 10.15 21.86 6.63
CA ARG A 30 9.14 22.92 6.66
C ARG A 30 9.30 23.80 7.90
N ASP A 31 9.03 25.08 7.74
CA ASP A 31 9.11 26.14 8.76
C ASP A 31 10.53 26.48 9.24
N LEU A 32 11.58 25.82 8.69
CA LEU A 32 12.96 26.26 8.86
C LEU A 32 13.15 27.62 8.19
N VAL A 33 13.64 28.61 8.94
CA VAL A 33 13.95 29.95 8.43
C VAL A 33 15.38 30.00 7.95
N VAL A 34 15.58 30.41 6.70
CA VAL A 34 16.90 30.55 6.08
C VAL A 34 16.98 31.85 5.29
N GLU A 35 18.19 32.37 5.14
CA GLU A 35 18.49 33.47 4.24
C GLU A 35 19.29 32.97 3.04
N GLU A 36 18.86 33.30 1.83
CA GLU A 36 19.66 33.03 0.63
C GLU A 36 20.69 34.15 0.42
N SER A 37 21.97 33.78 0.48
CA SER A 37 23.09 34.71 0.61
C SER A 37 23.32 35.65 -0.58
N ALA A 38 22.96 35.25 -1.81
CA ALA A 38 23.18 36.09 -2.99
C ALA A 38 22.15 37.21 -3.11
N THR A 39 20.92 36.97 -2.65
CA THR A 39 19.80 37.92 -2.76
C THR A 39 19.37 38.52 -1.43
N GLY A 40 19.91 38.03 -0.31
CA GLY A 40 19.55 38.46 1.05
C GLY A 40 18.10 38.14 1.41
N PHE A 41 17.49 37.16 0.73
CA PHE A 41 16.08 36.85 0.93
C PHE A 41 15.91 35.88 2.10
N CYS A 42 15.34 36.38 3.19
CA CYS A 42 15.06 35.62 4.40
C CYS A 42 13.59 35.18 4.43
N GLY A 43 13.35 33.89 4.66
CA GLY A 43 12.01 33.32 4.72
C GLY A 43 11.97 31.90 5.26
N ALA A 44 10.78 31.44 5.62
CA ALA A 44 10.53 30.07 6.08
C ALA A 44 10.34 29.13 4.90
N ILE A 45 10.87 27.91 4.98
CA ILE A 45 10.64 26.87 3.98
C ILE A 45 9.18 26.43 4.02
N THR A 46 8.45 26.66 2.94
CA THR A 46 7.05 26.25 2.78
C THR A 46 6.90 24.99 1.95
N ARG A 47 7.85 24.74 1.03
CA ARG A 47 7.82 23.61 0.11
C ARG A 47 9.23 23.20 -0.29
N LEU A 48 9.43 21.89 -0.44
CA LEU A 48 10.63 21.29 -1.02
C LEU A 48 10.21 20.47 -2.24
N GLU A 49 10.79 20.74 -3.40
CA GLU A 49 10.52 20.01 -4.64
C GLU A 49 11.82 19.59 -5.32
N ALA A 50 12.09 18.28 -5.34
CA ALA A 50 13.31 17.72 -5.93
C ALA A 50 14.60 18.41 -5.45
N GLN A 51 15.06 19.43 -6.18
CA GLN A 51 16.30 20.18 -5.93
C GLN A 51 16.05 21.68 -5.65
N THR A 52 14.82 22.09 -5.32
CA THR A 52 14.48 23.49 -4.99
C THR A 52 13.70 23.60 -3.69
N VAL A 53 13.88 24.73 -3.00
CA VAL A 53 13.13 25.14 -1.81
C VAL A 53 12.34 26.42 -2.10
N GLU A 54 11.07 26.44 -1.71
CA GLU A 54 10.24 27.66 -1.67
C GLU A 54 10.38 28.30 -0.28
N LEU A 55 10.75 29.57 -0.26
CA LEU A 55 10.81 30.40 0.93
C LEU A 55 9.68 31.43 0.91
N GLU A 56 8.99 31.59 2.02
CA GLU A 56 7.99 32.62 2.26
C GLU A 56 8.52 33.63 3.29
N ASP A 57 8.57 34.92 2.92
CA ASP A 57 8.97 35.99 3.84
C ASP A 57 7.84 36.40 4.79
N TYR A 58 8.15 37.26 5.76
CA TYR A 58 7.20 37.74 6.76
C TYR A 58 5.98 38.49 6.16
N PHE A 59 6.11 39.02 4.93
CA PHE A 59 5.03 39.72 4.22
C PHE A 59 4.25 38.78 3.28
N GLY A 60 4.54 37.47 3.30
CA GLY A 60 3.88 36.46 2.49
C GLY A 60 4.41 36.34 1.05
N LYS A 61 5.53 36.98 0.72
CA LYS A 61 6.14 36.88 -0.60
C LYS A 61 6.88 35.56 -0.72
N LYS A 62 6.64 34.83 -1.81
CA LYS A 62 7.24 33.53 -2.08
C LYS A 62 8.32 33.60 -3.15
N ARG A 63 9.45 32.93 -2.91
CA ARG A 63 10.53 32.77 -3.88
C ARG A 63 11.12 31.38 -3.82
N VAL A 64 11.50 30.86 -4.99
CA VAL A 64 12.07 29.52 -5.14
C VAL A 64 13.57 29.63 -5.37
N PHE A 65 14.35 28.80 -4.66
CA PHE A 65 15.80 28.76 -4.73
C PHE A 65 16.29 27.32 -4.91
N PRO A 66 17.36 27.08 -5.68
CA PRO A 66 18.01 25.77 -5.73
C PRO A 66 18.60 25.38 -4.37
N LEU A 67 18.53 24.09 -4.00
CA LEU A 67 19.20 23.55 -2.80
C LEU A 67 20.73 23.74 -2.82
N GLY A 68 21.32 23.87 -4.03
CA GLY A 68 22.74 24.15 -4.22
C GLY A 68 23.15 25.61 -4.00
N SER A 69 22.20 26.51 -3.71
CA SER A 69 22.50 27.89 -3.32
C SER A 69 23.20 27.96 -1.95
N ALA A 70 23.89 29.06 -1.69
CA ALA A 70 24.46 29.32 -0.38
C ALA A 70 23.39 29.94 0.52
N PHE A 71 23.04 29.23 1.59
CA PHE A 71 22.07 29.65 2.59
C PHE A 71 22.76 30.00 3.90
N LEU A 72 22.11 30.85 4.69
CA LEU A 72 22.55 31.23 6.04
C LEU A 72 21.45 30.88 7.05
N ILE A 73 21.88 30.46 8.24
CA ILE A 73 21.04 30.41 9.44
C ILE A 73 21.77 31.25 10.49
N ASP A 74 21.10 32.24 11.06
CA ASP A 74 21.69 33.18 12.04
C ASP A 74 23.00 33.84 11.55
N GLY A 75 23.11 34.08 10.24
CA GLY A 75 24.29 34.66 9.60
C GLY A 75 25.43 33.67 9.31
N GLU A 76 25.32 32.41 9.73
CA GLU A 76 26.31 31.38 9.49
C GLU A 76 25.95 30.54 8.25
N PRO A 77 26.93 30.21 7.39
CA PRO A 77 26.67 29.45 6.18
C PRO A 77 26.23 28.02 6.49
N VAL A 78 25.18 27.57 5.80
CA VAL A 78 24.66 26.20 5.84
C VAL A 78 24.45 25.66 4.44
N ARG A 79 24.53 24.34 4.29
CA ARG A 79 24.13 23.66 3.07
C ARG A 79 22.79 22.99 3.32
N LEU A 80 21.75 23.42 2.61
CA LEU A 80 20.47 22.74 2.68
C LEU A 80 20.56 21.40 1.94
N VAL A 81 20.15 20.34 2.63
CA VAL A 81 20.07 18.99 2.06
C VAL A 81 18.63 18.49 2.12
N VAL A 82 18.27 17.60 1.20
CA VAL A 82 16.98 16.91 1.25
C VAL A 82 16.90 16.15 2.58
N PRO A 83 15.82 16.30 3.37
CA PRO A 83 15.67 15.58 4.63
C PRO A 83 15.83 14.08 4.42
N LYS A 84 16.64 13.43 5.27
CA LYS A 84 16.70 11.98 5.26
C LYS A 84 15.33 11.48 5.64
N ARG A 85 14.74 10.60 4.82
CA ARG A 85 13.57 9.85 5.24
C ARG A 85 13.96 9.11 6.52
N THR A 86 13.48 9.57 7.67
CA THR A 86 13.49 8.75 8.88
C THR A 86 12.70 7.51 8.52
N ALA A 87 13.40 6.39 8.34
CA ALA A 87 12.76 5.10 8.26
C ALA A 87 12.01 4.94 9.59
N GLY A 88 10.70 5.15 9.58
CA GLY A 88 9.86 4.73 10.69
C GLY A 88 10.17 3.26 10.93
N GLY A 89 10.32 2.87 12.20
CA GLY A 89 10.45 1.47 12.59
C GLY A 89 9.40 0.61 11.87
N PRO A 90 9.64 -0.69 11.67
CA PRO A 90 8.97 -1.50 10.65
C PRO A 90 7.47 -1.20 10.64
N GLY A 91 7.06 -0.43 9.62
CA GLY A 91 5.66 -0.05 9.46
C GLY A 91 4.83 -1.33 9.37
N ARG A 92 3.59 -1.32 9.84
CA ARG A 92 2.72 -2.47 9.60
C ARG A 92 2.03 -2.33 8.26
N THR A 93 1.85 -3.43 7.55
CA THR A 93 0.95 -3.51 6.38
C THR A 93 -0.49 -3.33 6.85
N ALA A 94 -1.42 -3.11 5.91
CA ALA A 94 -2.84 -3.00 6.24
C ALA A 94 -3.41 -4.28 6.87
N SER A 95 -2.84 -5.46 6.58
CA SER A 95 -3.16 -6.75 7.21
C SER A 95 -2.58 -6.89 8.63
N GLY A 96 -1.66 -6.01 9.02
CA GLY A 96 -1.04 -5.99 10.34
C GLY A 96 0.32 -6.67 10.43
N SER A 97 0.82 -7.28 9.35
CA SER A 97 2.17 -7.83 9.28
C SER A 97 3.23 -6.74 9.35
N PHE A 98 4.45 -7.11 9.71
CA PHE A 98 5.58 -6.18 9.59
C PHE A 98 5.90 -5.95 8.13
N ALA A 99 5.89 -4.69 7.69
CA ALA A 99 6.39 -4.30 6.39
C ALA A 99 7.86 -4.66 6.32
N VAL A 100 8.14 -5.64 5.48
CA VAL A 100 9.47 -6.10 5.19
C VAL A 100 10.09 -5.03 4.26
N GLY A 101 11.06 -4.27 4.77
CA GLY A 101 11.85 -3.36 3.92
C GLY A 101 12.51 -4.13 2.78
N GLU A 102 12.81 -3.45 1.65
CA GLU A 102 13.30 -4.00 0.36
C GLU A 102 14.07 -5.33 0.50
N GLN A 103 13.34 -6.46 0.50
CA GLN A 103 13.96 -7.78 0.38
C GLN A 103 14.31 -8.02 -1.08
N LYS A 104 15.46 -8.67 -1.33
CA LYS A 104 15.76 -9.25 -2.64
C LYS A 104 14.58 -10.13 -3.05
N ALA A 105 14.02 -9.88 -4.23
CA ALA A 105 12.89 -10.61 -4.78
C ALA A 105 13.06 -12.12 -4.54
N ARG A 106 12.24 -12.68 -3.64
CA ARG A 106 12.03 -14.13 -3.62
C ARG A 106 11.55 -14.52 -5.02
N ILE A 107 11.97 -15.68 -5.53
CA ILE A 107 11.34 -16.23 -6.74
C ILE A 107 9.84 -16.28 -6.43
N ALA A 108 9.05 -15.49 -7.16
CA ALA A 108 7.63 -15.37 -6.90
C ALA A 108 7.03 -16.77 -6.82
N ARG A 109 6.36 -17.09 -5.71
CA ARG A 109 5.56 -18.32 -5.65
C ARG A 109 4.59 -18.25 -6.82
N ALA A 110 4.54 -19.26 -7.67
CA ALA A 110 3.61 -19.24 -8.79
C ALA A 110 2.15 -19.43 -8.35
N SER A 111 1.87 -19.47 -7.04
CA SER A 111 0.52 -19.59 -6.47
C SER A 111 -0.41 -18.44 -6.87
N ARG A 112 -1.70 -18.72 -6.83
CA ARG A 112 -2.79 -17.79 -7.19
C ARG A 112 -3.89 -17.80 -6.15
N ILE A 113 -4.49 -16.64 -5.91
CA ILE A 113 -5.79 -16.51 -5.25
C ILE A 113 -6.79 -16.03 -6.27
N PHE A 114 -7.86 -16.79 -6.48
CA PHE A 114 -9.00 -16.38 -7.28
C PHE A 114 -10.12 -15.86 -6.38
N VAL A 115 -10.78 -14.79 -6.79
CA VAL A 115 -11.94 -14.23 -6.11
C VAL A 115 -13.13 -14.14 -7.07
N GLU A 116 -14.36 -14.25 -6.58
CA GLU A 116 -15.54 -14.26 -7.45
C GLU A 116 -15.83 -12.92 -8.13
N GLY A 117 -15.53 -11.80 -7.45
CA GLY A 117 -15.88 -10.48 -7.93
C GLY A 117 -14.71 -9.50 -8.02
N ARG A 118 -14.90 -8.45 -8.83
CA ARG A 118 -13.95 -7.34 -8.91
C ARG A 118 -13.82 -6.60 -7.57
N HIS A 119 -14.90 -6.48 -6.81
CA HIS A 119 -14.88 -5.79 -5.51
C HIS A 119 -14.11 -6.58 -4.46
N ASP A 120 -14.18 -7.90 -4.51
CA ASP A 120 -13.38 -8.83 -3.71
C ASP A 120 -11.90 -8.63 -3.97
N ALA A 121 -11.50 -8.61 -5.24
CA ALA A 121 -10.11 -8.36 -5.63
C ALA A 121 -9.64 -6.99 -5.12
N GLU A 122 -10.46 -5.96 -5.28
CA GLU A 122 -10.16 -4.60 -4.80
C GLU A 122 -10.04 -4.53 -3.26
N LEU A 123 -10.85 -5.28 -2.52
CA LEU A 123 -10.77 -5.36 -1.05
C LEU A 123 -9.54 -6.15 -0.59
N VAL A 124 -9.27 -7.29 -1.23
CA VAL A 124 -8.10 -8.12 -0.93
C VAL A 124 -6.82 -7.35 -1.18
N GLU A 125 -6.72 -6.68 -2.35
CA GLU A 125 -5.57 -5.83 -2.68
C GLU A 125 -5.39 -4.71 -1.66
N ARG A 126 -6.49 -4.09 -1.21
CA ARG A 126 -6.46 -2.98 -0.25
C ARG A 126 -5.86 -3.36 1.10
N VAL A 127 -6.11 -4.57 1.58
CA VAL A 127 -5.73 -4.99 2.94
C VAL A 127 -4.52 -5.91 2.95
N TRP A 128 -4.40 -6.84 2.00
CA TRP A 128 -3.35 -7.86 1.96
C TRP A 128 -2.40 -7.74 0.75
N GLY A 129 -2.61 -6.78 -0.16
CA GLY A 129 -1.80 -6.67 -1.39
C GLY A 129 -0.30 -6.54 -1.12
N ASP A 130 0.09 -5.84 -0.05
CA ASP A 130 1.50 -5.71 0.35
C ASP A 130 2.11 -7.06 0.76
N ASP A 131 1.40 -7.82 1.58
CA ASP A 131 1.83 -9.13 2.07
C ASP A 131 1.88 -10.16 0.92
N LEU A 132 0.85 -10.17 0.07
CA LEU A 132 0.76 -11.08 -1.08
C LEU A 132 1.89 -10.83 -2.08
N ARG A 133 2.27 -9.56 -2.31
CA ARG A 133 3.42 -9.21 -3.17
C ARG A 133 4.74 -9.69 -2.59
N VAL A 134 4.94 -9.64 -1.27
CA VAL A 134 6.12 -10.20 -0.60
C VAL A 134 6.20 -11.71 -0.77
N GLU A 135 5.05 -12.39 -0.67
CA GLU A 135 4.96 -13.84 -0.84
C GLU A 135 4.89 -14.30 -2.30
N GLY A 136 4.83 -13.37 -3.25
CA GLY A 136 4.76 -13.61 -4.69
C GLY A 136 3.41 -14.13 -5.18
N VAL A 137 2.36 -14.03 -4.37
CA VAL A 137 1.01 -14.50 -4.69
C VAL A 137 0.26 -13.43 -5.48
N VAL A 138 -0.39 -13.83 -6.58
CA VAL A 138 -1.21 -12.94 -7.40
C VAL A 138 -2.69 -13.20 -7.14
N VAL A 139 -3.47 -12.13 -7.06
CA VAL A 139 -4.93 -12.17 -6.94
C VAL A 139 -5.55 -11.87 -8.30
N GLU A 140 -6.46 -12.73 -8.74
CA GLU A 140 -7.20 -12.61 -10.00
C GLU A 140 -8.69 -12.77 -9.69
N TYR A 141 -9.58 -12.03 -10.34
CA TYR A 141 -11.01 -12.26 -10.21
C TYR A 141 -11.51 -13.16 -11.33
N LEU A 142 -12.51 -13.98 -11.03
CA LEU A 142 -13.22 -14.82 -11.99
C LEU A 142 -14.50 -14.11 -12.44
N GLU A 143 -15.01 -14.44 -13.63
CA GLU A 143 -16.38 -14.05 -14.03
C GLU A 143 -17.40 -15.09 -13.52
N GLY A 144 -17.27 -15.47 -12.24
CA GLY A 144 -17.98 -16.59 -11.62
C GLY A 144 -17.15 -17.88 -11.54
N VAL A 145 -17.57 -18.80 -10.67
CA VAL A 145 -16.82 -20.03 -10.35
C VAL A 145 -17.00 -21.16 -11.37
N ASP A 146 -17.81 -20.95 -12.41
CA ASP A 146 -18.12 -21.96 -13.43
C ASP A 146 -16.89 -22.53 -14.13
N ASP A 147 -15.90 -21.66 -14.42
CA ASP A 147 -14.70 -22.04 -15.14
C ASP A 147 -13.58 -22.56 -14.23
N LEU A 148 -13.83 -22.70 -12.92
CA LEU A 148 -12.78 -23.05 -11.96
C LEU A 148 -12.11 -24.40 -12.28
N ASP A 149 -12.88 -25.40 -12.70
CA ASP A 149 -12.33 -26.72 -13.08
C ASP A 149 -11.40 -26.62 -14.31
N ALA A 150 -11.74 -25.78 -15.29
CA ALA A 150 -10.88 -25.54 -16.45
C ALA A 150 -9.60 -24.80 -16.05
N ILE A 151 -9.73 -23.74 -15.25
CA ILE A 151 -8.60 -22.96 -14.73
C ILE A 151 -7.65 -23.84 -13.91
N VAL A 152 -8.18 -24.70 -13.04
CA VAL A 152 -7.37 -25.62 -12.23
C VAL A 152 -6.61 -26.60 -13.12
N ARG A 153 -7.22 -27.11 -14.20
CA ARG A 153 -6.54 -28.01 -15.14
C ARG A 153 -5.45 -27.32 -15.96
N GLU A 154 -5.75 -26.13 -16.47
CA GLU A 154 -4.78 -25.34 -17.24
C GLU A 154 -3.60 -24.93 -16.37
N PHE A 155 -3.90 -24.46 -15.16
CA PHE A 155 -2.88 -24.12 -14.20
C PHE A 155 -2.09 -25.37 -13.79
N ALA A 156 -2.73 -26.50 -13.50
CA ALA A 156 -2.08 -27.71 -12.99
C ALA A 156 -1.28 -27.44 -11.68
N PRO A 157 -1.96 -27.11 -10.57
CA PRO A 157 -1.31 -26.74 -9.32
C PRO A 157 -0.54 -27.93 -8.72
N THR A 158 0.53 -27.60 -8.01
CA THR A 158 1.41 -28.55 -7.31
C THR A 158 1.61 -28.10 -5.87
N ARG A 159 2.38 -28.87 -5.09
CA ARG A 159 2.75 -28.51 -3.73
C ARG A 159 3.43 -27.14 -3.64
N GLU A 160 4.22 -26.80 -4.66
CA GLU A 160 5.02 -25.57 -4.77
C GLU A 160 4.24 -24.38 -5.37
N ARG A 161 3.08 -24.64 -6.01
CA ARG A 161 2.21 -23.62 -6.62
C ARG A 161 0.75 -23.99 -6.50
N ARG A 162 0.07 -23.37 -5.54
CA ARG A 162 -1.29 -23.73 -5.14
C ARG A 162 -2.29 -22.71 -5.65
N ILE A 163 -3.55 -23.12 -5.67
CA ILE A 163 -4.67 -22.23 -5.94
C ILE A 163 -5.50 -22.07 -4.67
N GLY A 164 -5.69 -20.84 -4.23
CA GLY A 164 -6.75 -20.45 -3.31
C GLY A 164 -7.93 -19.86 -4.06
N VAL A 165 -9.16 -20.09 -3.61
CA VAL A 165 -10.37 -19.49 -4.18
C VAL A 165 -11.24 -18.97 -3.05
N LEU A 166 -11.56 -17.67 -3.09
CA LEU A 166 -12.56 -17.05 -2.22
C LEU A 166 -13.84 -16.83 -3.02
N VAL A 167 -14.94 -17.39 -2.54
CA VAL A 167 -16.25 -17.27 -3.20
C VAL A 167 -17.28 -16.67 -2.26
N ASP A 168 -18.27 -15.99 -2.83
CA ASP A 168 -19.35 -15.41 -2.06
C ASP A 168 -20.34 -16.52 -1.68
N HIS A 169 -20.92 -16.44 -0.49
CA HIS A 169 -22.09 -17.24 -0.11
C HIS A 169 -21.96 -18.77 -0.32
N LEU A 170 -20.79 -19.36 -0.01
CA LEU A 170 -20.57 -20.81 -0.14
C LEU A 170 -21.41 -21.60 0.88
N VAL A 171 -22.60 -22.03 0.48
CA VAL A 171 -23.53 -22.79 1.32
C VAL A 171 -23.72 -24.23 0.81
N PRO A 172 -23.93 -25.20 1.70
CA PRO A 172 -24.17 -26.59 1.30
C PRO A 172 -25.34 -26.72 0.30
N GLY A 173 -25.10 -27.45 -0.79
CA GLY A 173 -26.10 -27.69 -1.83
C GLY A 173 -26.26 -26.56 -2.84
N SER A 174 -25.51 -25.46 -2.72
CA SER A 174 -25.40 -24.43 -3.77
C SER A 174 -24.68 -24.95 -5.02
N LYS A 175 -24.62 -24.13 -6.06
CA LYS A 175 -23.86 -24.47 -7.28
C LYS A 175 -22.35 -24.42 -7.00
N GLU A 176 -21.92 -23.42 -6.26
CA GLU A 176 -20.54 -23.14 -5.86
C GLU A 176 -19.98 -24.29 -5.02
N SER A 177 -20.77 -24.83 -4.07
CA SER A 177 -20.35 -25.99 -3.26
C SER A 177 -20.15 -27.25 -4.10
N ARG A 178 -21.00 -27.51 -5.11
CA ARG A 178 -20.81 -28.64 -6.03
C ARG A 178 -19.55 -28.50 -6.88
N ILE A 179 -19.23 -27.28 -7.31
CA ILE A 179 -18.00 -26.99 -8.06
C ILE A 179 -16.78 -27.21 -7.17
N ALA A 180 -16.79 -26.68 -5.95
CA ALA A 180 -15.72 -26.90 -4.97
C ALA A 180 -15.49 -28.39 -4.68
N GLU A 181 -16.56 -29.17 -4.49
CA GLU A 181 -16.49 -30.63 -4.30
C GLU A 181 -15.95 -31.38 -5.53
N THR A 182 -16.23 -30.87 -6.73
CA THR A 182 -15.71 -31.45 -7.97
C THR A 182 -14.22 -31.23 -8.10
N VAL A 183 -13.76 -30.00 -7.84
CA VAL A 183 -12.34 -29.64 -7.84
C VAL A 183 -11.57 -30.41 -6.76
N ALA A 184 -12.13 -30.51 -5.55
CA ALA A 184 -11.52 -31.23 -4.43
C ALA A 184 -11.34 -32.74 -4.71
N ARG A 185 -12.26 -33.35 -5.48
CA ARG A 185 -12.16 -34.76 -5.91
C ARG A 185 -11.31 -34.95 -7.17
N GLY A 186 -10.95 -33.87 -7.84
CA GLY A 186 -10.13 -33.88 -9.04
C GLY A 186 -8.66 -34.23 -8.76
N PRO A 187 -7.85 -34.46 -9.81
CA PRO A 187 -6.44 -34.83 -9.68
C PRO A 187 -5.58 -33.77 -8.96
N TYR A 188 -6.06 -32.54 -8.91
CA TYR A 188 -5.38 -31.38 -8.33
C TYR A 188 -5.94 -30.98 -6.96
N GLY A 189 -6.94 -31.69 -6.42
CA GLY A 189 -7.68 -31.27 -5.23
C GLY A 189 -6.81 -31.03 -3.99
N ALA A 190 -5.68 -31.75 -3.85
CA ALA A 190 -4.73 -31.54 -2.76
C ALA A 190 -3.98 -30.20 -2.81
N HIS A 191 -4.04 -29.48 -3.93
CA HIS A 191 -3.35 -28.21 -4.18
C HIS A 191 -4.31 -27.07 -4.49
N VAL A 192 -5.61 -27.28 -4.26
CA VAL A 192 -6.66 -26.27 -4.40
C VAL A 192 -7.46 -26.16 -3.12
N LEU A 193 -7.62 -24.94 -2.61
CA LEU A 193 -8.48 -24.65 -1.46
C LEU A 193 -9.57 -23.67 -1.90
N VAL A 194 -10.84 -24.07 -1.77
CA VAL A 194 -11.99 -23.19 -1.96
C VAL A 194 -12.59 -22.87 -0.60
N VAL A 195 -12.67 -21.59 -0.26
CA VAL A 195 -13.37 -21.09 0.92
C VAL A 195 -14.43 -20.08 0.49
N GLY A 196 -15.45 -19.89 1.32
CA GLY A 196 -16.37 -18.78 1.13
C GLY A 196 -16.65 -18.02 2.40
N HIS A 197 -17.18 -16.82 2.23
CA HIS A 197 -17.59 -15.95 3.32
C HIS A 197 -19.11 -15.96 3.52
N PRO A 198 -19.62 -15.68 4.74
CA PRO A 198 -21.05 -15.78 5.04
C PRO A 198 -21.89 -14.62 4.46
N PHE A 199 -21.23 -13.60 3.91
CA PHE A 199 -21.90 -12.40 3.41
C PHE A 199 -22.66 -12.64 2.12
N ILE A 200 -23.70 -11.83 1.89
CA ILE A 200 -24.42 -11.81 0.61
C ILE A 200 -23.54 -11.22 -0.49
N ASP A 201 -22.70 -10.24 -0.11
CA ASP A 201 -21.77 -9.55 -0.99
C ASP A 201 -20.61 -9.01 -0.14
N ILE A 202 -19.42 -8.92 -0.73
CA ILE A 202 -18.21 -8.46 -0.06
C ILE A 202 -18.33 -7.07 0.60
N TRP A 203 -19.24 -6.20 0.15
CA TRP A 203 -19.47 -4.91 0.81
C TRP A 203 -19.82 -5.08 2.30
N GLN A 204 -20.56 -6.13 2.63
CA GLN A 204 -21.00 -6.42 4.00
C GLN A 204 -19.83 -6.83 4.91
N ALA A 205 -18.69 -7.23 4.34
CA ALA A 205 -17.49 -7.56 5.11
C ALA A 205 -16.80 -6.32 5.70
N VAL A 206 -17.15 -5.11 5.26
CA VAL A 206 -16.70 -3.87 5.91
C VAL A 206 -17.56 -3.61 7.13
N LYS A 207 -16.93 -3.35 8.29
CA LYS A 207 -17.67 -3.09 9.53
C LYS A 207 -18.66 -1.93 9.35
N PRO A 208 -19.94 -2.07 9.76
CA PRO A 208 -20.97 -1.04 9.62
C PRO A 208 -20.53 0.35 10.10
N ALA A 209 -19.82 0.41 11.24
CA ALA A 209 -19.36 1.66 11.84
C ALA A 209 -18.44 2.48 10.91
N ARG A 210 -17.72 1.83 9.98
CA ARG A 210 -16.84 2.50 9.00
C ARG A 210 -17.60 3.33 7.99
N VAL A 211 -18.87 3.01 7.77
CA VAL A 211 -19.76 3.70 6.84
C VAL A 211 -20.88 4.44 7.58
N GLY A 212 -20.74 4.63 8.90
CA GLY A 212 -21.69 5.38 9.73
C GLY A 212 -22.97 4.61 10.06
N LEU A 213 -22.92 3.28 10.05
CA LEU A 213 -24.04 2.40 10.35
C LEU A 213 -23.84 1.67 11.67
N GLU A 214 -24.94 1.39 12.37
CA GLU A 214 -24.94 0.47 13.50
C GLU A 214 -24.91 -1.00 13.03
N ALA A 215 -25.67 -1.28 11.96
CA ALA A 215 -25.71 -2.58 11.30
C ALA A 215 -26.00 -2.39 9.80
N TRP A 216 -25.59 -3.36 8.98
CA TRP A 216 -25.95 -3.38 7.57
C TRP A 216 -27.46 -3.54 7.39
N PRO A 217 -28.12 -2.75 6.51
CA PRO A 217 -29.54 -2.92 6.21
C PRO A 217 -29.86 -4.30 5.66
N SER A 218 -30.96 -4.90 6.12
CA SER A 218 -31.49 -6.13 5.53
C SER A 218 -32.24 -5.82 4.24
N ILE A 219 -31.73 -6.30 3.10
CA ILE A 219 -32.34 -6.09 1.79
C ILE A 219 -33.20 -7.31 1.40
N PRO A 220 -34.48 -7.13 1.04
CA PRO A 220 -35.31 -8.21 0.52
C PRO A 220 -34.69 -8.87 -0.72
N ARG A 221 -34.77 -10.20 -0.82
CA ARG A 221 -34.22 -10.97 -1.96
C ARG A 221 -34.78 -10.59 -3.33
N SER A 222 -35.93 -9.91 -3.38
CA SER A 222 -36.53 -9.41 -4.62
C SER A 222 -35.85 -8.15 -5.16
N ILE A 223 -34.93 -7.56 -4.40
CA ILE A 223 -34.18 -6.36 -4.75
C ILE A 223 -32.73 -6.77 -4.96
N GLU A 224 -32.11 -6.31 -6.05
CA GLU A 224 -30.68 -6.47 -6.25
C GLU A 224 -29.94 -5.82 -5.07
N TRP A 225 -29.08 -6.60 -4.42
CA TRP A 225 -28.59 -6.29 -3.08
C TRP A 225 -27.81 -4.96 -3.04
N LYS A 226 -26.92 -4.71 -4.00
CA LYS A 226 -26.11 -3.47 -4.05
C LYS A 226 -26.98 -2.24 -4.25
N ARG A 227 -27.99 -2.29 -5.12
CA ARG A 227 -29.00 -1.23 -5.29
C ARG A 227 -29.79 -1.01 -4.00
N GLY A 228 -30.22 -2.07 -3.34
CA GLY A 228 -30.94 -1.98 -2.07
C GLY A 228 -30.11 -1.32 -0.97
N ILE A 229 -28.83 -1.69 -0.86
CA ILE A 229 -27.89 -1.05 0.06
C ILE A 229 -27.71 0.43 -0.28
N CYS A 230 -27.42 0.77 -1.54
CA CYS A 230 -27.27 2.17 -1.92
C CYS A 230 -28.53 2.98 -1.63
N ALA A 231 -29.73 2.45 -1.90
CA ALA A 231 -30.99 3.10 -1.58
C ALA A 231 -31.15 3.33 -0.06
N ALA A 232 -30.83 2.33 0.77
CA ALA A 232 -30.86 2.46 2.23
C ALA A 232 -29.85 3.48 2.77
N LEU A 233 -28.72 3.66 2.09
CA LEU A 233 -27.69 4.64 2.43
C LEU A 233 -27.92 6.04 1.82
N GLY A 234 -29.02 6.22 1.07
CA GLY A 234 -29.30 7.47 0.35
C GLY A 234 -28.26 7.79 -0.73
N LEU A 235 -27.60 6.76 -1.28
CA LEU A 235 -26.62 6.88 -2.35
C LEU A 235 -27.30 6.72 -3.73
N PRO A 236 -26.76 7.36 -4.78
CA PRO A 236 -27.16 7.07 -6.16
C PRO A 236 -27.06 5.57 -6.47
N HIS A 237 -28.00 5.05 -7.25
CA HIS A 237 -28.10 3.62 -7.55
C HIS A 237 -28.86 3.31 -8.84
N GLU A 238 -28.88 4.24 -9.81
CA GLU A 238 -29.63 4.07 -11.05
C GLU A 238 -28.87 3.17 -12.03
N ASN A 239 -27.55 3.30 -12.08
CA ASN A 239 -26.68 2.63 -13.04
C ASN A 239 -25.40 2.04 -12.40
N GLN A 240 -24.62 1.30 -13.20
CA GLN A 240 -23.38 0.67 -12.74
C GLN A 240 -22.31 1.66 -12.26
N ALA A 241 -22.26 2.87 -12.83
CA ALA A 241 -21.31 3.89 -12.38
C ALA A 241 -21.65 4.39 -10.98
N ASP A 242 -22.94 4.43 -10.61
CA ASP A 242 -23.36 4.74 -9.25
C ASP A 242 -22.90 3.68 -8.26
N ILE A 243 -23.10 2.40 -8.59
CA ILE A 243 -22.66 1.27 -7.76
C ILE A 243 -21.14 1.28 -7.60
N ALA A 244 -20.39 1.54 -8.67
CA ALA A 244 -18.93 1.65 -8.61
C ALA A 244 -18.47 2.83 -7.73
N ARG A 245 -19.17 3.98 -7.77
CA ARG A 245 -18.87 5.12 -6.89
C ARG A 245 -19.19 4.83 -5.43
N ALA A 246 -20.30 4.16 -5.15
CA ALA A 246 -20.67 3.73 -3.82
C ALA A 246 -19.61 2.76 -3.26
N TRP A 247 -19.18 1.77 -4.04
CA TRP A 247 -18.10 0.87 -3.65
C TRP A 247 -16.80 1.61 -3.34
N LYS A 248 -16.34 2.50 -4.24
CA LYS A 248 -15.14 3.31 -3.98
C LYS A 248 -15.22 4.10 -2.68
N ARG A 249 -16.40 4.63 -2.34
CA ARG A 249 -16.63 5.34 -1.08
C ARG A 249 -16.49 4.41 0.13
N ILE A 250 -17.06 3.20 0.06
CA ILE A 250 -16.99 2.18 1.12
C ILE A 250 -15.54 1.68 1.29
N LEU A 251 -14.90 1.25 0.20
CA LEU A 251 -13.50 0.80 0.19
C LEU A 251 -12.53 1.89 0.66
N GLY A 252 -12.86 3.17 0.42
CA GLY A 252 -12.12 4.31 0.94
C GLY A 252 -12.05 4.36 2.48
N GLN A 253 -13.01 3.76 3.17
CA GLN A 253 -13.07 3.72 4.65
C GLN A 253 -12.25 2.58 5.25
N VAL A 254 -11.85 1.59 4.46
CA VAL A 254 -11.01 0.47 4.88
C VAL A 254 -9.55 0.91 4.84
N ARG A 255 -8.92 0.95 6.01
CA ARG A 255 -7.50 1.33 6.18
C ARG A 255 -6.65 0.15 6.60
N THR A 256 -7.21 -0.73 7.41
CA THR A 256 -6.55 -1.93 7.93
C THR A 256 -7.54 -3.08 8.05
N PHE A 257 -7.05 -4.30 8.28
CA PHE A 257 -7.85 -5.48 8.56
C PHE A 257 -8.86 -5.26 9.70
N ALA A 258 -8.54 -4.38 10.66
CA ALA A 258 -9.42 -4.08 11.79
C ALA A 258 -10.74 -3.41 11.40
N ASP A 259 -10.82 -2.87 10.17
CA ASP A 259 -12.03 -2.28 9.61
C ASP A 259 -12.97 -3.33 8.97
N LEU A 260 -12.58 -4.61 8.96
CA LEU A 260 -13.34 -5.71 8.37
C LEU A 260 -13.92 -6.64 9.45
N GLU A 261 -14.99 -7.34 9.08
CA GLU A 261 -15.62 -8.35 9.91
C GLU A 261 -14.71 -9.59 10.05
N PRO A 262 -14.55 -10.14 11.28
CA PRO A 262 -13.66 -11.28 11.54
C PRO A 262 -13.94 -12.51 10.67
N GLU A 263 -15.19 -12.72 10.26
CA GLU A 263 -15.63 -13.83 9.42
C GLU A 263 -14.99 -13.79 8.03
N LEU A 264 -14.68 -12.61 7.47
CA LEU A 264 -13.90 -12.51 6.24
C LEU A 264 -12.42 -12.76 6.53
N LEU A 265 -11.88 -12.13 7.58
CA LEU A 265 -10.47 -12.22 7.94
C LEU A 265 -10.02 -13.68 8.06
N GLY A 266 -10.73 -14.48 8.85
CA GLY A 266 -10.37 -15.89 9.03
C GLY A 266 -10.39 -16.73 7.75
N ARG A 267 -11.21 -16.36 6.76
CA ARG A 267 -11.26 -17.04 5.45
C ARG A 267 -10.09 -16.65 4.58
N VAL A 268 -9.75 -15.37 4.53
CA VAL A 268 -8.62 -14.86 3.75
C VAL A 268 -7.30 -15.34 4.33
N GLU A 269 -7.11 -15.27 5.66
CA GLU A 269 -5.90 -15.80 6.31
C GLU A 269 -5.71 -17.30 6.04
N HIS A 270 -6.78 -18.10 6.13
CA HIS A 270 -6.71 -19.53 5.79
C HIS A 270 -6.29 -19.77 4.33
N LEU A 271 -6.77 -18.94 3.38
CA LEU A 271 -6.32 -19.00 1.99
C LEU A 271 -4.84 -18.64 1.85
N ILE A 272 -4.42 -17.55 2.50
CA ILE A 272 -3.03 -17.08 2.45
C ILE A 272 -2.09 -18.15 3.01
N ASP A 273 -2.38 -18.68 4.19
CA ASP A 273 -1.62 -19.77 4.81
C ASP A 273 -1.52 -20.97 3.86
N PHE A 274 -2.63 -21.36 3.23
CA PHE A 274 -2.63 -22.47 2.29
C PHE A 274 -1.76 -22.24 1.06
N VAL A 275 -1.83 -21.06 0.43
CA VAL A 275 -1.07 -20.76 -0.81
C VAL A 275 0.39 -20.39 -0.58
N THR A 276 0.74 -20.09 0.68
CA THR A 276 2.10 -19.74 1.13
C THR A 276 2.79 -20.85 1.91
N GLU A 277 2.10 -21.97 2.18
CA GLU A 277 2.68 -23.11 2.89
C GLU A 277 3.99 -23.59 2.21
N PRO A 278 5.09 -23.75 2.97
CA PRO A 278 6.35 -24.26 2.41
C PRO A 278 6.19 -25.66 1.80
N ALA A 279 6.90 -25.91 0.70
CA ALA A 279 7.03 -27.24 0.13
C ALA A 279 7.85 -28.16 1.05
#